data_AF-D5C0Y9-F1
#
_entry.id   AF-D5C0Y9-F1
#
_cell.length_a   1.000
_cell.length_b   1.000
_cell.length_c   1.000
_cell.angle_alpha   90.00
_cell.angle_beta   90.00
_cell.angle_gamma   90.00
#
_symmetry.space_group_name_H-M   'P 1'
#
loop_
_entity.id
_entity.type
_entity.pdbx_description
1 polymer ?
#
loop_
_entity_poly.entity_id
_entity_poly.type
_entity_poly.pdbx_seq_one_letter_code
_entity_poly.pdbx_strand_id
1 'polypeptide(L)'
;MEVRIQGEGEVVIRLIDRWGHALGERKIRLSGSKTIQGKTELPLWLETREGQIPIVPVMVRAEKNQKIQFDGEDTKTFTKKRCQDIGCSSTFIDDALRGCVAPVQGERLITAKSGPI
;
A
#
# COMPACT_ATOMS: atom_id res chain seq x y z
N MET A 1 10.11 0.17 1.20
CA MET A 1 9.36 0.96 2.19
C MET A 1 8.90 0.02 3.29
N GLU A 2 9.26 0.30 4.54
CA GLU A 2 8.83 -0.46 5.71
C GLU A 2 7.37 -0.12 6.05
N VAL A 3 6.58 -1.15 6.33
CA VAL A 3 5.24 -1.02 6.91
C VAL A 3 5.29 -1.58 8.32
N ARG A 4 4.96 -0.75 9.31
CA ARG A 4 4.83 -1.18 10.71
C ARG A 4 3.36 -1.30 11.05
N ILE A 5 2.99 -2.41 11.68
CA ILE A 5 1.62 -2.68 12.13
C ILE A 5 1.68 -3.07 13.60
N GLN A 6 0.90 -2.40 14.44
CA GLN A 6 0.72 -2.75 15.84
C GLN A 6 -0.75 -3.10 16.08
N GLY A 7 -1.00 -4.21 16.75
CA GLY A 7 -2.34 -4.72 17.06
C GLY A 7 -2.78 -5.86 16.15
N GLU A 8 -3.61 -6.75 16.70
CA GLU A 8 -4.23 -7.85 15.97
C GLU A 8 -5.21 -7.36 14.90
N GLY A 9 -5.34 -8.12 13.82
CA GLY A 9 -6.27 -7.82 12.74
C GLY A 9 -5.69 -8.00 11.35
N GLU A 10 -6.51 -7.66 10.35
CA GLU A 10 -6.13 -7.67 8.95
C GLU A 10 -5.99 -6.25 8.42
N VAL A 11 -4.86 -5.98 7.75
CA VAL A 11 -4.62 -4.76 6.99
C VAL A 11 -4.59 -5.12 5.51
N VAL A 12 -5.30 -4.35 4.70
CA VAL A 12 -5.28 -4.47 3.23
C VAL A 12 -4.70 -3.20 2.65
N ILE A 13 -3.61 -3.37 1.91
CA ILE A 13 -2.89 -2.30 1.21
C ILE A 13 -2.96 -2.60 -0.28
N ARG A 14 -3.41 -1.63 -1.07
CA ARG A 14 -3.37 -1.71 -2.54
C ARG A 14 -2.21 -0.89 -3.07
N LEU A 15 -1.58 -1.39 -4.12
CA LEU A 15 -0.50 -0.73 -4.82
C LEU A 15 -1.10 -0.10 -6.07
N ILE A 16 -1.09 1.23 -6.12
CA ILE A 16 -1.79 2.00 -7.14
C ILE A 16 -0.78 2.77 -8.00
N ASP A 17 -0.98 2.83 -9.31
CA ASP A 17 -0.18 3.70 -10.18
C ASP A 17 -0.61 5.17 -10.09
N ARG A 18 0.10 6.04 -10.81
CA ARG A 18 -0.22 7.47 -10.85
C ARG A 18 -1.60 7.81 -11.43
N TRP A 19 -2.21 6.89 -12.17
CA TRP A 19 -3.51 7.06 -12.84
C TRP A 19 -4.68 6.50 -12.01
N GLY A 20 -4.39 5.89 -10.85
CA GLY A 20 -5.40 5.33 -9.97
C GLY A 20 -5.72 3.85 -10.24
N HIS A 21 -4.97 3.17 -11.12
CA HIS A 21 -5.19 1.75 -11.36
C HIS A 21 -4.57 0.91 -10.25
N ALA A 22 -5.36 0.00 -9.68
CA ALA A 22 -4.87 -0.96 -8.72
C ALA A 22 -4.11 -2.08 -9.43
N LEU A 23 -2.82 -2.14 -9.13
CA LEU A 23 -1.84 -3.02 -9.75
C LEU A 23 -1.57 -4.27 -8.90
N GLY A 24 -1.68 -4.13 -7.58
CA GLY A 24 -1.51 -5.25 -6.66
C GLY A 24 -2.19 -5.01 -5.33
N GLU A 25 -2.32 -6.08 -4.56
CA GLU A 25 -2.89 -6.05 -3.22
C GLU A 25 -2.01 -6.86 -2.26
N ARG A 26 -1.83 -6.34 -1.06
CA ARG A 26 -1.13 -6.99 0.05
C ARG A 26 -2.07 -7.05 1.25
N LYS A 27 -2.39 -8.28 1.65
CA LYS A 27 -3.16 -8.58 2.86
C LYS A 27 -2.18 -9.04 3.92
N ILE A 28 -2.14 -8.35 5.05
CA ILE A 28 -1.25 -8.64 6.16
C ILE A 28 -2.13 -8.93 7.37
N ARG A 29 -2.04 -10.15 7.89
CA ARG A 29 -2.81 -10.59 9.05
C ARG A 29 -1.87 -10.78 10.23
N LEU A 30 -2.13 -10.08 11.32
CA LEU A 30 -1.49 -10.31 12.61
C LEU A 30 -2.51 -10.95 13.55
N SER A 31 -2.12 -12.02 14.22
CA SER A 31 -2.97 -12.75 15.17
C SER A 31 -2.15 -13.05 16.41
N GLY A 32 -2.70 -12.73 17.59
CA GLY A 32 -1.96 -12.81 18.86
C GLY A 32 -2.51 -11.83 19.89
N SER A 33 -1.64 -11.31 20.76
CA SER A 33 -2.05 -10.30 21.74
C SER A 33 -2.35 -8.95 21.07
N LYS A 34 -3.10 -8.09 21.77
CA LYS A 34 -3.34 -6.69 21.35
C LYS A 34 -2.05 -5.84 21.24
N THR A 35 -0.93 -6.36 21.75
CA THR A 35 0.39 -5.72 21.72
C THR A 35 1.29 -6.28 20.62
N ILE A 36 0.83 -7.24 19.82
CA ILE A 36 1.61 -7.80 18.71
C ILE A 36 2.05 -6.70 17.75
N GLN A 37 3.28 -6.82 17.26
CA GLN A 37 3.85 -5.95 16.25
C GLN A 37 4.32 -6.77 15.07
N GLY A 38 4.05 -6.28 13.87
CA GLY A 38 4.50 -6.85 12.62
C GLY A 38 5.20 -5.79 11.79
N LYS A 39 6.16 -6.26 10.99
CA LYS A 39 6.88 -5.45 10.01
C LYS A 39 6.87 -6.18 8.68
N THR A 40 6.75 -5.42 7.60
CA THR A 40 6.93 -5.95 6.24
C THR A 40 7.45 -4.86 5.33
N GLU A 41 7.94 -5.25 4.17
CA GLU A 41 8.39 -4.32 3.14
C GLU A 41 7.42 -4.30 1.96
N LEU A 42 7.18 -3.10 1.45
CA LEU A 42 6.46 -2.87 0.21
C LEU A 42 7.37 -2.16 -0.80
N PRO A 43 7.26 -2.53 -2.08
CA PRO A 43 7.93 -1.80 -3.14
C PRO A 43 7.27 -0.43 -3.36
N LEU A 44 8.05 0.54 -3.85
CA LEU A 44 7.55 1.83 -4.36
C LEU A 44 7.57 1.89 -5.90
N TRP A 45 7.98 0.80 -6.52
CA TRP A 45 8.09 0.60 -7.96
C TRP A 45 7.71 -0.83 -8.30
N LEU A 46 6.95 -1.04 -9.37
CA LEU A 46 6.62 -2.37 -9.86
C LEU A 46 7.22 -2.57 -11.25
N GLU A 47 7.76 -3.76 -11.50
CA GLU A 47 8.16 -4.16 -12.85
C GLU A 47 6.95 -4.66 -13.62
N THR A 48 6.75 -4.10 -14.81
CA THR A 48 5.75 -4.54 -15.78
C THR A 48 6.43 -4.87 -17.11
N ARG A 49 5.66 -5.42 -18.05
CA ARG A 49 6.14 -5.66 -19.42
C ARG A 49 6.58 -4.39 -20.14
N GLU A 50 6.05 -3.24 -19.73
CA GLU A 50 6.33 -1.92 -20.31
C GLU A 50 7.47 -1.19 -19.59
N GLY A 51 8.05 -1.82 -18.56
CA GLY A 51 9.12 -1.26 -17.74
C GLY A 51 8.71 -1.07 -16.28
N GLN A 52 9.57 -0.36 -15.55
CA GLN A 52 9.36 -0.07 -14.14
C GLN A 52 8.42 1.13 -13.98
N ILE A 53 7.35 0.95 -13.21
CA ILE A 53 6.36 2.00 -12.96
C ILE A 53 6.34 2.39 -11.48
N PRO A 54 6.26 3.69 -11.16
CA PRO A 54 6.12 4.14 -9.79
C PRO A 54 4.73 3.80 -9.27
N ILE A 55 4.67 3.42 -8.00
CA ILE A 55 3.41 3.15 -7.31
C ILE A 55 3.32 3.91 -6.00
N VAL A 56 2.09 4.04 -5.52
CA VAL A 56 1.74 4.49 -4.18
C VAL A 56 1.00 3.37 -3.42
N PRO A 57 1.45 3.01 -2.21
CA PRO A 57 0.70 2.12 -1.33
C PRO A 57 -0.46 2.90 -0.69
N VAL A 58 -1.67 2.35 -0.80
CA VAL A 58 -2.90 2.93 -0.23
C VAL A 58 -3.52 1.93 0.73
N MET A 59 -3.70 2.34 1.99
CA MET A 59 -4.43 1.54 2.98
C MET A 59 -5.93 1.64 2.70
N VAL A 60 -6.56 0.51 2.34
CA VAL A 60 -8.00 0.45 2.02
C VAL A 60 -8.83 -0.19 3.12
N ARG A 61 -8.20 -0.98 3.98
CA ARG A 61 -8.83 -1.58 5.15
C ARG A 61 -7.79 -1.79 6.25
N ALA A 62 -8.19 -1.52 7.48
CA ALA A 62 -7.48 -1.89 8.69
C ALA A 62 -8.50 -2.06 9.83
N GLU A 63 -8.18 -2.88 10.82
CA GLU A 63 -9.01 -2.99 12.01
C GLU A 63 -8.84 -1.75 12.90
N LYS A 64 -9.93 -1.31 13.58
CA LYS A 64 -9.96 -0.02 14.32
C LYS A 64 -8.87 0.14 15.37
N ASN A 65 -8.40 -0.98 15.94
CA ASN A 65 -7.40 -0.98 17.01
C ASN A 65 -5.97 -1.07 16.48
N GLN A 66 -5.79 -1.24 15.16
CA GLN A 66 -4.48 -1.32 14.56
C GLN A 66 -3.89 0.08 14.34
N LYS A 67 -2.60 0.22 14.65
CA LYS A 67 -1.80 1.38 14.26
C LYS A 67 -0.88 0.96 13.13
N ILE A 68 -0.97 1.66 12.00
CA ILE A 68 -0.20 1.36 10.79
C ILE A 68 0.63 2.58 10.43
N GLN A 69 1.90 2.36 10.07
CA GLN A 69 2.80 3.39 9.58
C GLN A 69 3.54 2.94 8.33
N PHE A 70 3.79 3.88 7.43
CA PHE A 70 4.59 3.70 6.20
C PHE A 70 5.87 4.52 6.35
N ASP A 71 7.03 3.86 6.33
CA ASP A 71 8.36 4.46 6.60
C ASP A 71 8.38 5.33 7.88
N GLY A 72 7.65 4.91 8.92
CA GLY A 72 7.54 5.62 10.19
C GLY A 72 6.56 6.79 10.22
N GLU A 73 5.90 7.09 9.10
CA GLU A 73 4.89 8.15 9.00
C GLU A 73 3.46 7.59 9.08
N ASP A 74 2.50 8.46 9.40
CA ASP A 74 1.07 8.14 9.22
C ASP A 74 0.79 7.77 7.75
N THR A 75 -0.04 6.74 7.57
CA THR A 75 -0.34 6.19 6.23
C THR A 75 -0.87 7.25 5.25
N LYS A 76 -1.70 8.20 5.70
CA LYS A 76 -2.28 9.24 4.85
C LYS A 76 -1.24 10.30 4.49
N THR A 77 -0.43 10.71 5.44
CA THR A 77 0.67 11.66 5.17
C THR A 77 1.65 11.08 4.16
N PHE A 78 2.08 9.83 4.34
CA PHE A 78 2.95 9.15 3.37
C PHE A 78 2.29 9.04 2.00
N THR A 79 1.06 8.54 1.94
CA THR A 79 0.29 8.34 0.69
C THR A 79 0.18 9.66 -0.07
N LYS A 80 -0.16 10.75 0.61
CA LYS A 80 -0.28 12.08 -0.01
C LYS A 80 1.04 12.53 -0.65
N LYS A 81 2.15 12.48 0.11
CA LYS A 81 3.49 12.85 -0.39
C LYS A 81 3.85 12.01 -1.61
N ARG A 82 3.71 10.68 -1.51
CA ARG A 82 4.04 9.77 -2.60
C ARG A 82 3.19 10.02 -3.84
N CYS A 83 1.88 10.26 -3.69
CA CYS A 83 1.01 10.63 -4.80
C CYS A 83 1.47 11.92 -5.50
N GLN A 84 1.89 12.93 -4.73
CA GLN A 84 2.43 14.18 -5.28
C GLN A 84 3.74 13.93 -6.05
N ASP A 85 4.64 13.12 -5.50
CA ASP A 85 5.93 12.79 -6.12
C ASP A 85 5.77 12.07 -7.46
N ILE A 86 4.76 11.20 -7.61
CA ILE A 86 4.54 10.41 -8.82
C ILE A 86 3.56 11.08 -9.80
N GLY A 87 3.06 12.28 -9.46
CA GLY A 87 2.18 13.07 -10.31
C GLY A 87 0.77 12.51 -10.45
N CYS A 88 0.16 12.08 -9.35
CA CYS A 88 -1.27 11.77 -9.23
C CYS A 88 -2.14 13.02 -9.40
N SER A 89 -3.39 12.85 -9.84
CA SER A 89 -4.38 13.93 -9.81
C SER A 89 -4.82 14.25 -8.37
N SER A 90 -5.26 15.49 -8.14
CA SER A 90 -5.82 15.91 -6.84
C SER A 90 -7.04 15.09 -6.44
N THR A 91 -7.92 14.80 -7.40
CA THR A 91 -9.11 13.96 -7.19
C THR A 91 -8.73 12.55 -6.70
N PHE A 92 -7.71 11.95 -7.32
CA PHE A 92 -7.25 10.63 -6.89
C PHE A 92 -6.55 10.67 -5.53
N ILE A 93 -5.83 11.76 -5.19
CA ILE A 93 -5.25 11.92 -3.86
C ILE A 93 -6.37 11.84 -2.81
N ASP A 94 -7.47 12.59 -2.97
CA ASP A 94 -8.57 12.57 -2.01
C ASP A 94 -9.24 11.20 -1.87
N ASP A 95 -9.37 10.46 -2.97
CA ASP A 95 -9.87 9.08 -2.97
C ASP A 95 -8.91 8.12 -2.24
N ALA A 96 -7.61 8.22 -2.52
CA ALA A 96 -6.57 7.42 -1.88
C ALA A 96 -6.53 7.66 -0.36
N LEU A 97 -6.63 8.90 0.10
CA LEU A 97 -6.64 9.23 1.54
C LEU A 97 -7.89 8.75 2.27
N ARG A 98 -8.96 8.44 1.53
CA ARG A 98 -10.19 7.82 2.06
C ARG A 98 -10.16 6.28 1.96
N GLY A 99 -9.15 5.70 1.32
CA GLY A 99 -9.12 4.26 1.02
C GLY A 99 -10.10 3.86 -0.09
N CYS A 100 -10.67 4.84 -0.80
CA CYS A 100 -11.69 4.66 -1.84
C CYS A 100 -11.04 4.45 -3.22
N VAL A 101 -10.21 3.42 -3.36
CA VAL A 101 -9.54 3.09 -4.63
C VAL A 101 -10.14 1.83 -5.24
N ALA A 102 -10.10 1.72 -6.57
CA ALA A 102 -10.61 0.55 -7.28
C ALA A 102 -9.96 -0.76 -6.79
N PRO A 103 -10.67 -1.90 -6.83
CA PRO A 103 -10.05 -3.20 -6.61
C PRO A 103 -9.07 -3.53 -7.74
N VAL A 104 -8.13 -4.45 -7.46
CA VAL A 104 -7.24 -4.99 -8.49
C VAL A 104 -8.10 -5.70 -9.54
N GLN A 105 -8.08 -5.23 -10.78
CA GLN A 105 -8.73 -5.89 -11.91
C GLN A 105 -7.76 -6.93 -12.51
N GLY A 106 -8.28 -8.08 -12.92
CA GLY A 106 -7.53 -9.30 -13.21
C GLY A 106 -6.27 -9.16 -14.10
N GLU A 107 -5.26 -9.97 -13.76
CA GLU A 107 -4.07 -10.38 -14.55
C GLU A 107 -3.29 -9.31 -15.33
N ARG A 108 -3.12 -8.09 -14.80
CA ARG A 108 -1.82 -7.43 -15.04
C ARG A 108 -0.79 -8.16 -14.19
N LEU A 109 -0.22 -9.24 -14.75
CA LEU A 109 0.87 -10.04 -14.19
C LEU A 109 2.00 -9.11 -13.76
N ILE A 110 2.06 -8.81 -12.46
CA ILE A 110 3.18 -8.12 -11.85
C ILE A 110 4.06 -9.20 -11.24
N THR A 111 5.14 -9.51 -11.94
CA THR A 111 6.28 -10.20 -11.33
C THR A 111 6.90 -9.27 -10.31
N ALA A 112 6.31 -9.18 -9.12
CA ALA A 112 7.01 -8.68 -7.96
C ALA A 112 8.07 -9.72 -7.61
N LYS A 113 9.27 -9.59 -8.21
CA LYS A 113 10.44 -10.29 -7.69
C LYS A 113 10.74 -9.70 -6.31
N SER A 114 10.19 -10.31 -5.27
CA SER A 114 10.85 -10.30 -3.97
C SER A 114 12.20 -10.97 -4.19
N GLY A 115 13.27 -10.18 -4.20
CA GLY A 115 14.63 -10.71 -4.23
C GLY A 115 14.83 -11.71 -3.07
N PRO A 116 15.70 -12.72 -3.25
CA PRO A 116 15.97 -13.68 -2.18
C PRO A 116 16.62 -12.98 -0.99
N ILE A 117 16.21 -13.40 0.21
CA ILE A 117 16.89 -13.15 1.49
C ILE A 117 18.27 -13.79 1.46
#